data_AF-A0A1F6VPL2-F1
#
_entry.id   AF-A0A1F6VPL2-F1
#
_cell.length_a   1.000
_cell.length_b   1.000
_cell.length_c   1.000
_cell.angle_alpha   90.00
_cell.angle_beta   90.00
_cell.angle_gamma   90.00
#
_symmetry.space_group_name_H-M   'P 1'
#
loop_
_entity.id
_entity.type
_entity.pdbx_description
1 polymer ?
#
loop_
_entity_poly.entity_id
_entity_poly.type
_entity_poly.pdbx_seq_one_letter_code
_entity_poly.pdbx_strand_id
1 'polypeptide(L)'
;MTELKRIIKAGFVNFSRSGIISWAAVLVVTITLSVITAIILLQAVLHFSLDQIKDKVDVAIYFNVDVPESKIMFLKESLENLPEVEKISYISATEALKLFRERHQNDYPTIQALDEIKDNPLGGYLNVKAKEVSQYESIANFLKSDNALVLGSTSIIDKVNYNQNKTVIDRLNNIISGAQKLGFLITMILVIVSIIITFNTIRLAIFISKEEIGVMRLVGASKIRVRGPFMVEGAIYGIIATIVTLVIFWPMTAYLGRNMTNFLGLNIYDYYVSNLIQISIIILLSGVLLGMISSFIAIRKYLNK
;
A
#
# COMPACT_ATOMS: atom_id res chain seq x y z
N MET A 1 33.04 25.18 23.35
CA MET A 1 32.09 24.16 22.83
C MET A 1 30.69 24.73 22.94
N THR A 2 29.92 24.76 21.86
CA THR A 2 28.51 25.23 21.89
C THR A 2 27.64 24.33 22.76
N GLU A 3 26.65 24.93 23.42
CA GLU A 3 25.71 24.25 24.33
C GLU A 3 25.05 23.02 23.71
N LEU A 4 24.71 23.09 22.43
CA LEU A 4 24.13 21.99 21.66
C LEU A 4 25.05 20.76 21.59
N LYS A 5 26.35 20.96 21.37
CA LYS A 5 27.33 19.86 21.29
C LYS A 5 27.48 19.14 22.63
N ARG A 6 27.37 19.86 23.75
CA ARG A 6 27.39 19.26 25.10
C ARG A 6 26.15 18.41 25.34
N ILE A 7 24.98 18.90 24.95
CA ILE A 7 23.71 18.17 25.08
C ILE A 7 23.72 16.87 24.27
N ILE A 8 24.21 16.91 23.03
CA ILE A 8 24.31 15.72 22.18
C ILE A 8 25.27 14.69 22.78
N LYS A 9 26.46 15.14 23.21
CA LYS A 9 27.44 14.25 23.86
C LYS A 9 26.88 13.62 25.13
N ALA A 10 26.18 14.39 25.95
CA ALA A 10 25.55 13.88 27.18
C ALA A 10 24.46 12.85 26.87
N GLY A 11 23.62 13.07 25.85
CA GLY A 11 22.62 12.09 25.42
C GLY A 11 23.25 10.75 24.97
N PHE A 12 24.35 10.80 24.21
CA PHE A 12 25.07 9.58 23.80
C PHE A 12 25.71 8.85 24.99
N VAL A 13 26.31 9.60 25.93
CA VAL A 13 26.88 9.02 27.15
C VAL A 13 25.80 8.35 27.99
N ASN A 14 24.64 9.00 28.17
CA ASN A 14 23.51 8.43 28.91
C ASN A 14 22.98 7.15 28.26
N PHE A 15 22.84 7.14 26.94
CA PHE A 15 22.47 5.94 26.18
C PHE A 15 23.45 4.79 26.44
N SER A 16 24.77 5.06 26.35
CA SER A 16 25.79 4.02 26.56
C SER A 16 25.83 3.50 28.00
N ARG A 17 25.60 4.36 29.00
CA ARG A 17 25.59 3.98 30.42
C ARG A 17 24.35 3.20 30.84
N SER A 18 23.24 3.39 30.13
CA SER A 18 21.96 2.74 30.42
C SER A 18 21.89 1.28 29.94
N GLY A 19 22.87 0.85 29.14
CA GLY A 19 23.16 -0.56 28.85
C GLY A 19 22.00 -1.35 28.24
N ILE A 20 21.62 -2.45 28.90
CA ILE A 20 20.62 -3.43 28.44
C ILE A 20 19.23 -2.80 28.23
N ILE A 21 18.88 -1.78 29.00
CA ILE A 21 17.53 -1.20 29.04
C ILE A 21 17.32 -0.26 27.85
N SER A 22 18.39 0.41 27.42
CA SER A 22 18.46 1.16 26.17
C SER A 22 18.31 0.25 24.96
N TRP A 23 18.98 -0.90 24.95
CA TRP A 23 18.83 -1.90 23.88
C TRP A 23 17.43 -2.49 23.81
N ALA A 24 16.79 -2.75 24.95
CA ALA A 24 15.40 -3.19 24.98
C ALA A 24 14.45 -2.14 24.35
N ALA A 25 14.65 -0.85 24.64
CA ALA A 25 13.88 0.22 24.01
C ALA A 25 14.13 0.29 22.50
N VAL A 26 15.40 0.21 22.06
CA VAL A 26 15.74 0.15 20.63
C VAL A 26 15.03 -1.01 19.95
N LEU A 27 15.07 -2.22 20.51
CA LEU A 27 14.43 -3.41 19.92
C LEU A 27 12.92 -3.22 19.74
N VAL A 28 12.23 -2.65 20.72
CA VAL A 28 10.78 -2.42 20.62
C VAL A 28 10.46 -1.38 19.55
N VAL A 29 11.25 -0.30 19.47
CA VAL A 29 11.11 0.69 18.39
C VAL A 29 11.40 0.02 17.05
N THR A 30 12.45 -0.80 16.93
CA THR A 30 12.77 -1.56 15.73
C THR A 30 11.63 -2.48 15.31
N ILE A 31 10.97 -3.17 16.23
CA ILE A 31 9.80 -4.02 15.92
C ILE A 31 8.66 -3.17 15.36
N THR A 32 8.39 -2.03 15.99
CA THR A 32 7.37 -1.08 15.53
C THR A 32 7.66 -0.58 14.11
N LEU A 33 8.89 -0.14 13.86
CA LEU A 33 9.35 0.33 12.55
C LEU A 33 9.38 -0.79 11.49
N SER A 34 9.70 -2.01 11.91
CA SER A 34 9.67 -3.20 11.04
C SER A 34 8.25 -3.52 10.59
N VAL A 35 7.27 -3.42 11.48
CA VAL A 35 5.86 -3.62 11.13
C VAL A 35 5.37 -2.54 10.16
N ILE A 36 5.74 -1.27 10.39
CA ILE A 36 5.45 -0.18 9.45
C ILE A 36 6.05 -0.50 8.06
N THR A 37 7.31 -0.91 8.02
CA THR A 37 8.00 -1.25 6.76
C THR A 37 7.35 -2.44 6.05
N ALA A 38 6.99 -3.49 6.81
CA ALA A 38 6.31 -4.66 6.26
C ALA A 38 4.93 -4.30 5.67
N ILE A 39 4.18 -3.40 6.31
CA ILE A 39 2.89 -2.91 5.79
C ILE A 39 3.09 -2.13 4.50
N ILE A 40 4.11 -1.26 4.41
CA ILE A 40 4.42 -0.51 3.19
C ILE A 40 4.72 -1.48 2.03
N LEU A 41 5.54 -2.51 2.28
CA LEU A 41 5.87 -3.51 1.26
C LEU A 41 4.67 -4.38 0.87
N LEU A 42 3.84 -4.78 1.84
CA LEU A 42 2.61 -5.52 1.56
C LEU A 42 1.66 -4.71 0.70
N GLN A 43 1.49 -3.41 0.99
CA GLN A 43 0.66 -2.53 0.18
C GLN A 43 1.22 -2.41 -1.25
N ALA A 44 2.54 -2.26 -1.41
CA ALA A 44 3.16 -2.21 -2.72
C ALA A 44 2.84 -3.46 -3.57
N VAL A 45 2.94 -4.65 -2.96
CA VAL A 45 2.61 -5.92 -3.62
C VAL A 45 1.14 -5.99 -3.99
N LEU A 46 0.24 -5.65 -3.08
CA LEU A 46 -1.20 -5.72 -3.33
C LEU A 46 -1.65 -4.71 -4.40
N HIS A 47 -1.11 -3.48 -4.38
CA HIS A 47 -1.40 -2.47 -5.40
C HIS A 47 -0.83 -2.86 -6.75
N PHE A 48 0.39 -3.37 -6.83
CA PHE A 48 0.94 -3.89 -8.08
C PHE A 48 0.08 -5.04 -8.63
N SER A 49 -0.33 -5.97 -7.77
CA SER A 49 -1.21 -7.08 -8.17
C SER A 49 -2.57 -6.58 -8.68
N LEU A 50 -3.11 -5.55 -8.03
CA LEU A 50 -4.33 -4.88 -8.46
C LEU A 50 -4.14 -4.29 -9.85
N ASP A 51 -3.09 -3.50 -10.07
CA ASP A 51 -2.83 -2.83 -11.35
C ASP A 51 -2.61 -3.84 -12.50
N GLN A 52 -1.91 -4.95 -12.25
CA GLN A 52 -1.79 -6.05 -13.22
C GLN A 52 -3.13 -6.69 -13.60
N ILE A 53 -4.06 -6.80 -12.65
CA ILE A 53 -5.41 -7.30 -12.93
C ILE A 53 -6.20 -6.24 -13.69
N LYS A 54 -6.13 -4.98 -13.27
CA LYS A 54 -6.85 -3.86 -13.91
C LYS A 54 -6.48 -3.71 -15.38
N ASP A 55 -5.20 -3.81 -15.73
CA ASP A 55 -4.73 -3.69 -17.11
C ASP A 55 -5.16 -4.86 -18.01
N LYS A 56 -5.54 -6.00 -17.42
CA LYS A 56 -6.03 -7.17 -18.16
C LYS A 56 -7.55 -7.25 -18.22
N VAL A 57 -8.26 -6.42 -17.48
CA VAL A 57 -9.71 -6.42 -17.40
C VAL A 57 -10.24 -5.28 -18.25
N ASP A 58 -10.57 -5.62 -19.49
CA ASP A 58 -11.48 -4.81 -20.28
C ASP A 58 -12.92 -5.28 -20.06
N VAL A 59 -13.87 -4.35 -20.10
CA VAL A 59 -15.30 -4.69 -20.09
C VAL A 59 -15.74 -4.93 -21.53
N ALA A 60 -15.89 -6.21 -21.88
CA ALA A 60 -16.52 -6.62 -23.13
C ALA A 60 -18.05 -6.58 -23.00
N ILE A 61 -18.69 -5.81 -23.86
CA ILE A 61 -20.14 -5.73 -24.06
C ILE A 61 -20.45 -6.53 -25.33
N TYR A 62 -20.97 -7.74 -25.17
CA TYR A 62 -21.37 -8.61 -26.27
C TYR A 62 -22.77 -8.25 -26.76
N PHE A 63 -22.94 -8.12 -28.08
CA PHE A 63 -24.23 -7.87 -28.70
C PHE A 63 -24.83 -9.17 -29.24
N ASN A 64 -26.15 -9.17 -29.39
CA ASN A 64 -26.85 -10.22 -30.14
C ASN A 64 -26.39 -10.25 -31.61
N VAL A 65 -26.46 -11.41 -32.25
CA VAL A 65 -25.96 -11.64 -33.62
C VAL A 65 -26.69 -10.78 -34.67
N ASP A 66 -27.97 -10.47 -34.44
CA ASP A 66 -28.83 -9.74 -35.40
C ASP A 66 -28.78 -8.20 -35.25
N VAL A 67 -27.85 -7.67 -34.46
CA VAL A 67 -27.80 -6.23 -34.18
C VAL A 67 -27.13 -5.47 -35.33
N PRO A 68 -27.79 -4.44 -35.91
CA PRO A 68 -27.17 -3.60 -36.92
C PRO A 68 -25.97 -2.82 -36.38
N GLU A 69 -24.88 -2.78 -37.14
CA GLU A 69 -23.63 -2.09 -36.77
C GLU A 69 -23.85 -0.60 -36.48
N SER A 70 -24.83 0.04 -37.14
CA SER A 70 -25.22 1.43 -36.87
C SER A 70 -25.69 1.67 -35.43
N LYS A 71 -26.41 0.71 -34.83
CA LYS A 71 -26.83 0.79 -33.41
C LYS A 71 -25.64 0.61 -32.46
N ILE A 72 -24.69 -0.26 -32.83
CA ILE A 72 -23.47 -0.50 -32.04
C ILE A 72 -22.58 0.76 -32.04
N MET A 73 -22.43 1.41 -33.20
CA MET A 73 -21.65 2.64 -33.31
C MET A 73 -22.28 3.81 -32.57
N PHE A 74 -23.61 3.92 -32.55
CA PHE A 74 -24.30 4.93 -31.74
C PHE A 74 -24.06 4.72 -30.23
N LEU A 75 -24.09 3.47 -29.77
CA LEU A 75 -23.77 3.15 -28.37
C LEU A 75 -22.28 3.42 -28.06
N LYS A 76 -21.38 3.11 -28.99
CA LYS A 76 -19.95 3.42 -28.88
C LYS A 76 -19.73 4.93 -28.66
N GLU A 77 -20.33 5.77 -29.48
CA GLU A 77 -20.24 7.24 -29.36
C GLU A 77 -20.82 7.74 -28.03
N SER A 78 -21.94 7.17 -27.59
CA SER A 78 -22.55 7.51 -26.29
C SER A 78 -21.63 7.16 -25.11
N LEU A 79 -20.93 6.03 -25.18
CA LEU A 79 -19.98 5.61 -24.17
C LEU A 79 -18.65 6.39 -24.23
N GLU A 80 -18.19 6.81 -25.42
CA GLU A 80 -17.00 7.65 -25.58
C GLU A 80 -17.17 9.03 -24.94
N ASN A 81 -18.40 9.53 -24.83
CA ASN A 81 -18.72 10.79 -24.16
C ASN A 81 -18.74 10.70 -22.62
N LEU A 82 -18.61 9.49 -22.03
CA LEU A 82 -18.57 9.33 -20.58
C LEU A 82 -17.18 9.72 -20.03
N PRO A 83 -17.10 10.59 -19.00
CA PRO A 83 -15.82 11.00 -18.42
C PRO A 83 -15.05 9.83 -17.80
N GLU A 84 -15.73 8.74 -17.46
CA GLU A 84 -15.18 7.51 -16.89
C GLU A 84 -14.43 6.64 -17.90
N VAL A 85 -14.71 6.80 -19.20
CA VAL A 85 -14.15 5.95 -20.25
C VAL A 85 -12.80 6.49 -20.70
N GLU A 86 -11.79 5.61 -20.75
CA GLU A 86 -10.46 5.91 -21.28
C GLU A 86 -10.39 5.58 -22.77
N LYS A 87 -10.87 4.39 -23.15
CA LYS A 87 -10.78 3.88 -24.53
C LYS A 87 -11.91 2.91 -24.83
N ILE A 88 -12.45 2.97 -26.04
CA ILE A 88 -13.39 1.97 -26.56
C ILE A 88 -12.88 1.42 -27.88
N SER A 89 -12.90 0.10 -28.02
CA SER A 89 -12.56 -0.60 -29.27
C SER A 89 -13.74 -1.45 -29.71
N TYR A 90 -14.15 -1.31 -30.97
CA TYR A 90 -15.16 -2.18 -31.56
C TYR A 90 -14.50 -3.36 -32.25
N ILE A 91 -15.00 -4.56 -31.97
CA ILE A 91 -14.60 -5.79 -32.66
C ILE A 91 -15.85 -6.32 -33.38
N SER A 92 -15.73 -6.43 -34.70
CA SER A 92 -16.82 -6.92 -35.55
C SER A 92 -17.09 -8.41 -35.28
N ALA A 93 -18.28 -8.89 -35.64
CA ALA A 93 -18.63 -10.31 -35.50
C ALA A 93 -17.61 -11.23 -36.21
N THR A 94 -17.16 -10.85 -37.41
CA THR A 94 -16.18 -11.61 -38.20
C THR A 94 -14.80 -11.63 -37.53
N GLU A 95 -14.38 -10.49 -36.96
CA GLU A 95 -13.11 -10.40 -36.24
C GLU A 95 -13.17 -11.15 -34.91
N ALA A 96 -14.30 -11.11 -34.21
CA ALA A 96 -14.55 -11.88 -33.00
C ALA A 96 -14.40 -13.39 -33.26
N LEU A 97 -14.93 -13.89 -34.38
CA LEU A 97 -14.76 -15.28 -34.80
C LEU A 97 -13.30 -15.64 -35.07
N LYS A 98 -12.55 -14.75 -35.74
CA LYS A 98 -11.12 -14.95 -35.98
C LYS A 98 -10.33 -15.03 -34.69
N LEU A 99 -10.51 -14.05 -33.79
CA LEU A 99 -9.83 -14.00 -32.48
C LEU A 99 -10.21 -15.19 -31.59
N PHE A 100 -11.47 -15.64 -31.66
CA PHE A 100 -11.93 -16.82 -30.93
C PHE A 100 -11.20 -18.09 -31.41
N ARG A 101 -11.10 -18.28 -32.74
CA ARG A 101 -10.34 -19.40 -33.32
C ARG A 101 -8.87 -19.34 -32.93
N GLU A 102 -8.24 -18.16 -32.98
CA GLU A 102 -6.83 -17.97 -32.58
C GLU A 102 -6.58 -18.32 -31.12
N ARG A 103 -7.48 -17.93 -30.20
CA ARG A 103 -7.34 -18.24 -28.77
C ARG A 103 -7.52 -19.72 -28.45
N HIS A 104 -8.33 -20.43 -29.23
CA HIS A 104 -8.68 -21.84 -29.01
C HIS A 104 -8.01 -22.80 -30.01
N GLN A 105 -6.94 -22.37 -30.70
CA GLN A 105 -6.23 -23.23 -31.67
C GLN A 105 -5.76 -24.57 -31.09
N ASN A 106 -5.48 -24.60 -29.78
CA ASN A 106 -5.03 -25.80 -29.08
C ASN A 106 -6.18 -26.57 -28.39
N ASP A 107 -7.42 -26.09 -28.50
CA ASP A 107 -8.63 -26.70 -27.93
C ASP A 107 -9.49 -27.32 -29.05
N TYR A 108 -9.04 -28.49 -29.51
CA TYR A 108 -9.61 -29.19 -30.66
C TYR A 108 -11.13 -29.44 -30.54
N PRO A 109 -11.67 -29.88 -29.39
CA PRO A 109 -13.12 -30.05 -29.22
C PRO A 109 -13.92 -28.75 -29.43
N THR A 110 -13.41 -27.61 -28.96
CA THR A 110 -14.10 -26.31 -29.10
C THR A 110 -14.11 -25.82 -30.54
N ILE A 111 -13.02 -25.98 -31.28
CA ILE A 111 -12.97 -25.60 -32.70
C ILE A 111 -13.85 -26.51 -33.55
N GLN A 112 -13.87 -27.81 -33.26
CA GLN A 112 -14.72 -28.75 -33.99
C GLN A 112 -16.21 -28.44 -33.79
N ALA A 113 -16.63 -28.15 -32.56
CA ALA A 113 -18.01 -27.74 -32.27
C ALA A 113 -18.39 -26.42 -32.97
N LEU A 114 -17.44 -25.50 -33.13
CA LEU A 114 -17.64 -24.25 -33.86
C LEU A 114 -17.77 -24.48 -35.36
N ASP A 115 -17.02 -25.41 -35.94
CA ASP A 115 -17.06 -25.73 -37.38
C ASP A 115 -18.33 -26.49 -37.79
N GLU A 116 -19.02 -27.14 -36.85
CA GLU A 116 -20.34 -27.74 -37.08
C GLU A 116 -21.45 -26.68 -37.25
N ILE A 117 -21.21 -25.45 -36.78
CA ILE A 117 -22.13 -24.33 -36.93
C ILE A 117 -21.80 -23.61 -38.25
N LYS A 118 -22.77 -23.60 -39.19
CA LYS A 118 -22.57 -23.01 -40.54
C LYS A 118 -22.46 -21.49 -40.54
N ASP A 119 -23.12 -20.82 -39.61
CA ASP A 119 -23.15 -19.37 -39.48
C ASP A 119 -22.35 -18.92 -38.26
N ASN A 120 -21.85 -17.69 -38.25
CA ASN A 120 -21.08 -17.17 -37.13
C ASN A 120 -21.96 -17.04 -35.87
N PRO A 121 -21.74 -17.85 -34.82
CA PRO A 121 -22.56 -17.77 -33.61
C PRO A 121 -22.18 -16.59 -32.72
N LEU A 122 -21.12 -15.85 -33.05
CA LEU A 122 -20.62 -14.73 -32.28
C LEU A 122 -21.11 -13.40 -32.85
N GLY A 123 -21.75 -12.59 -32.00
CA GLY A 123 -22.00 -11.19 -32.28
C GLY A 123 -20.72 -10.35 -32.17
N GLY A 124 -20.77 -9.12 -32.67
CA GLY A 124 -19.74 -8.13 -32.37
C GLY A 124 -19.73 -7.76 -30.88
N TYR A 125 -18.64 -7.15 -30.41
CA TYR A 125 -18.56 -6.64 -29.05
C TYR A 125 -17.80 -5.31 -28.96
N LEU A 126 -18.17 -4.49 -27.98
CA LEU A 126 -17.38 -3.33 -27.58
C LEU A 126 -16.49 -3.70 -26.42
N ASN A 127 -15.22 -3.37 -26.52
CA ASN A 127 -14.25 -3.49 -25.45
C ASN A 127 -14.03 -2.11 -24.83
N VAL A 128 -14.50 -1.93 -23.59
CA VAL A 128 -14.48 -0.65 -22.88
C VAL A 128 -13.44 -0.69 -21.77
N LYS A 129 -12.48 0.22 -21.83
CA LYS A 129 -11.50 0.47 -20.77
C LYS A 129 -11.88 1.73 -20.00
N ALA A 130 -12.04 1.60 -18.69
CA ALA A 130 -12.29 2.74 -17.79
C ALA A 130 -10.97 3.39 -17.37
N LYS A 131 -10.99 4.70 -17.09
CA LYS A 131 -9.82 5.41 -16.55
C LYS A 131 -9.45 4.90 -15.17
N GLU A 132 -10.46 4.67 -14.34
CA GLU A 132 -10.31 4.10 -13.01
C GLU A 132 -11.23 2.91 -12.84
N VAL A 133 -10.74 1.92 -12.10
CA VAL A 133 -11.44 0.63 -11.99
C VAL A 133 -12.69 0.69 -11.12
N SER A 134 -12.75 1.64 -10.20
CA SER A 134 -13.98 1.96 -9.46
C SER A 134 -15.09 2.46 -10.40
N GLN A 135 -14.75 3.00 -11.57
CA GLN A 135 -15.71 3.59 -12.50
C GLN A 135 -16.34 2.54 -13.44
N TYR A 136 -15.81 1.32 -13.50
CA TYR A 136 -16.47 0.25 -14.24
C TYR A 136 -17.87 -0.05 -13.71
N GLU A 137 -18.13 0.19 -12.42
CA GLU A 137 -19.47 0.07 -11.85
C GLU A 137 -20.40 1.14 -12.39
N SER A 138 -19.94 2.39 -12.49
CA SER A 138 -20.69 3.49 -13.10
C SER A 138 -21.01 3.20 -14.57
N ILE A 139 -20.04 2.69 -15.34
CA ILE A 139 -20.24 2.30 -16.75
C ILE A 139 -21.22 1.14 -16.85
N ALA A 140 -21.10 0.11 -16.00
CA ALA A 140 -22.03 -1.02 -15.98
C ALA A 140 -23.45 -0.61 -15.56
N ASN A 141 -23.58 0.34 -14.63
CA ASN A 141 -24.87 0.88 -14.22
C ASN A 141 -25.49 1.76 -15.32
N PHE A 142 -24.68 2.54 -16.04
CA PHE A 142 -25.12 3.28 -17.23
C PHE A 142 -25.68 2.33 -18.30
N LEU A 143 -24.98 1.22 -18.57
CA LEU A 143 -25.45 0.18 -19.49
C LEU A 143 -26.72 -0.54 -19.02
N LYS A 144 -26.99 -0.58 -17.70
CA LYS A 144 -28.22 -1.19 -17.13
C LYS A 144 -29.39 -0.21 -17.04
N SER A 145 -29.11 1.09 -16.96
CA SER A 145 -30.13 2.13 -16.94
C SER A 145 -30.80 2.28 -18.31
N ASP A 146 -32.10 2.57 -18.33
CA ASP A 146 -33.01 2.52 -19.48
C ASP A 146 -32.56 3.30 -20.75
N ASN A 147 -31.51 4.11 -20.69
CA ASN A 147 -31.01 4.87 -21.85
C ASN A 147 -30.16 4.05 -22.85
N ALA A 148 -29.54 2.93 -22.45
CA ALA A 148 -28.66 2.14 -23.33
C ALA A 148 -29.31 0.86 -23.88
N LEU A 149 -30.28 0.28 -23.15
CA LEU A 149 -30.95 -0.97 -23.49
C LEU A 149 -32.25 -0.80 -24.30
N VAL A 150 -32.78 0.42 -24.36
CA VAL A 150 -34.09 0.73 -24.98
C VAL A 150 -33.89 1.46 -26.31
N LEU A 151 -33.14 0.88 -27.24
CA LEU A 151 -33.22 1.20 -28.67
C LEU A 151 -34.18 0.22 -29.37
N GLY A 152 -35.41 0.19 -28.84
CA GLY A 152 -36.55 -0.60 -29.32
C GLY A 152 -36.63 -2.00 -28.71
N SER A 153 -37.60 -2.21 -27.82
CA SER A 153 -38.30 -3.45 -27.39
C SER A 153 -37.55 -4.80 -27.25
N THR A 154 -36.24 -4.83 -27.41
CA THR A 154 -35.40 -6.04 -27.48
C THR A 154 -34.04 -5.67 -26.93
N SER A 155 -33.57 -6.40 -25.91
CA SER A 155 -32.22 -6.21 -25.37
C SER A 155 -31.21 -6.41 -26.49
N ILE A 156 -30.43 -5.37 -26.80
CA ILE A 156 -29.38 -5.41 -27.83
C ILE A 156 -28.12 -6.09 -27.27
N ILE A 157 -27.97 -6.08 -25.95
CA ILE A 157 -26.84 -6.64 -25.20
C ILE A 157 -27.18 -8.07 -24.79
N ASP A 158 -26.31 -9.01 -25.16
CA ASP A 158 -26.38 -10.43 -24.77
C ASP A 158 -25.72 -10.63 -23.40
N LYS A 159 -24.48 -10.17 -23.25
CA LYS A 159 -23.70 -10.36 -22.03
C LYS A 159 -22.70 -9.23 -21.82
N VAL A 160 -22.55 -8.81 -20.57
CA VAL A 160 -21.45 -7.94 -20.15
C VAL A 160 -20.50 -8.76 -19.28
N ASN A 161 -19.24 -8.93 -19.70
CA ASN A 161 -18.25 -9.73 -18.97
C ASN A 161 -17.73 -9.07 -17.68
N TYR A 162 -18.36 -7.97 -17.27
CA TYR A 162 -17.98 -7.22 -16.08
C TYR A 162 -18.12 -8.05 -14.80
N ASN A 163 -19.19 -8.85 -14.65
CA ASN A 163 -19.51 -9.46 -13.35
C ASN A 163 -18.43 -10.43 -12.81
N GLN A 164 -17.76 -11.17 -13.70
CA GLN A 164 -16.73 -12.13 -13.30
C GLN A 164 -15.43 -11.42 -12.90
N ASN A 165 -14.98 -10.43 -13.68
CA ASN A 165 -13.76 -9.68 -13.39
C ASN A 165 -13.95 -8.68 -12.24
N LYS A 166 -15.13 -8.06 -12.13
CA LYS A 166 -15.53 -7.19 -11.01
C LYS A 166 -15.37 -7.91 -9.69
N THR A 167 -15.86 -9.15 -9.59
CA THR A 167 -15.81 -9.92 -8.34
C THR A 167 -14.37 -10.10 -7.85
N VAL A 168 -13.41 -10.33 -8.76
CA VAL A 168 -11.98 -10.47 -8.41
C VAL A 168 -11.38 -9.14 -7.96
N ILE A 169 -11.69 -8.07 -8.69
CA ILE A 169 -11.24 -6.71 -8.38
C ILE A 169 -11.79 -6.24 -7.03
N ASP A 170 -13.08 -6.38 -6.79
CA ASP A 170 -13.75 -6.00 -5.54
C ASP A 170 -13.20 -6.80 -4.37
N ARG A 171 -12.98 -8.10 -4.54
CA ARG A 171 -12.31 -8.93 -3.53
C ARG A 171 -10.92 -8.41 -3.21
N LEU A 172 -10.12 -8.06 -4.22
CA LEU A 172 -8.78 -7.54 -4.00
C LEU A 172 -8.79 -6.15 -3.33
N ASN A 173 -9.68 -5.25 -3.72
CA ASN A 173 -9.89 -3.97 -3.04
C ASN A 173 -10.32 -4.15 -1.58
N ASN A 174 -11.18 -5.13 -1.30
CA ASN A 174 -11.57 -5.48 0.06
C ASN A 174 -10.40 -6.06 0.87
N ILE A 175 -9.51 -6.85 0.24
CA ILE A 175 -8.28 -7.34 0.87
C ILE A 175 -7.32 -6.17 1.15
N ILE A 176 -7.13 -5.25 0.20
CA ILE A 176 -6.27 -4.06 0.37
C ILE A 176 -6.77 -3.21 1.53
N SER A 177 -8.06 -2.84 1.51
CA SER A 177 -8.65 -2.01 2.56
C SER A 177 -8.68 -2.72 3.92
N GLY A 178 -8.91 -4.04 3.94
CA GLY A 178 -8.79 -4.87 5.13
C GLY A 178 -7.37 -4.89 5.69
N ALA A 179 -6.36 -5.10 4.83
CA ALA A 179 -4.95 -5.09 5.20
C ALA A 179 -4.49 -3.72 5.71
N GLN A 180 -4.98 -2.62 5.12
CA GLN A 180 -4.72 -1.26 5.60
C GLN A 180 -5.32 -1.02 6.99
N LYS A 181 -6.59 -1.39 7.20
CA LYS A 181 -7.26 -1.23 8.51
C LYS A 181 -6.60 -2.07 9.59
N LEU A 182 -6.31 -3.34 9.31
CA LEU A 182 -5.62 -4.24 10.24
C LEU A 182 -4.20 -3.76 10.52
N GLY A 183 -3.45 -3.39 9.49
CA GLY A 183 -2.10 -2.85 9.62
C GLY A 183 -2.06 -1.58 10.47
N PHE A 184 -3.03 -0.68 10.27
CA PHE A 184 -3.18 0.53 11.08
C PHE A 184 -3.43 0.20 12.56
N LEU A 185 -4.36 -0.72 12.86
CA LEU A 185 -4.65 -1.15 14.24
C LEU A 185 -3.42 -1.76 14.92
N ILE A 186 -2.72 -2.68 14.25
CA ILE A 186 -1.51 -3.32 14.78
C ILE A 186 -0.42 -2.28 15.03
N THR A 187 -0.21 -1.38 14.07
CA THR A 187 0.78 -0.29 14.19
C THR A 187 0.44 0.62 15.37
N MET A 188 -0.82 0.98 15.55
CA MET A 188 -1.26 1.84 16.65
C MET A 188 -0.97 1.23 18.02
N ILE A 189 -1.24 -0.08 18.18
CA ILE A 189 -0.93 -0.82 19.41
C ILE A 189 0.59 -0.81 19.66
N LEU A 190 1.40 -1.11 18.63
CA LEU A 190 2.85 -1.14 18.76
C LEU A 190 3.44 0.23 19.08
N VAL A 191 2.90 1.30 18.49
CA VAL A 191 3.27 2.67 18.82
C VAL A 191 3.04 2.95 20.31
N ILE A 192 1.89 2.57 20.86
CA ILE A 192 1.59 2.74 22.29
C ILE A 192 2.57 1.95 23.15
N VAL A 193 2.81 0.68 22.80
CA VAL A 193 3.78 -0.19 23.51
C VAL A 193 5.19 0.42 23.47
N SER A 194 5.62 0.87 22.31
CA SER A 194 6.91 1.52 22.10
C SER A 194 7.04 2.80 22.94
N ILE A 195 5.98 3.60 23.02
CA ILE A 195 5.95 4.81 23.85
C ILE A 195 6.09 4.44 25.32
N ILE A 196 5.33 3.46 25.82
CA ILE A 196 5.37 3.05 27.23
C ILE A 196 6.75 2.51 27.61
N ILE A 197 7.35 1.67 26.77
CA ILE A 197 8.66 1.07 27.05
C ILE A 197 9.74 2.15 27.02
N THR A 198 9.76 2.98 25.98
CA THR A 198 10.74 4.07 25.87
C THR A 198 10.58 5.09 27.00
N PHE A 199 9.34 5.40 27.40
CA PHE A 199 9.04 6.23 28.56
C PHE A 199 9.63 5.67 29.85
N ASN A 200 9.47 4.36 30.09
CA ASN A 200 10.02 3.70 31.27
C ASN A 200 11.55 3.67 31.26
N THR A 201 12.16 3.45 30.11
CA THR A 201 13.62 3.52 29.94
C THR A 201 14.14 4.91 30.26
N ILE A 202 13.51 5.97 29.73
CA ILE A 202 13.94 7.35 29.98
C ILE A 202 13.68 7.76 31.44
N ARG A 203 12.58 7.31 32.05
CA ARG A 203 12.34 7.48 33.48
C ARG A 203 13.49 6.91 34.30
N LEU A 204 13.97 5.72 33.95
CA LEU A 204 15.08 5.09 34.65
C LEU A 204 16.40 5.84 34.41
N ALA A 205 16.66 6.28 33.18
CA ALA A 205 17.83 7.11 32.87
C ALA A 205 17.85 8.42 33.70
N ILE A 206 16.69 9.06 33.86
CA ILE A 206 16.52 10.23 34.75
C ILE A 206 16.81 9.87 36.21
N PHE A 207 16.34 8.71 36.68
CA PHE A 207 16.57 8.26 38.05
C PHE A 207 18.07 8.01 38.33
N ILE A 208 18.77 7.38 37.39
CA ILE A 208 20.23 7.14 37.49
C ILE A 208 20.99 8.47 37.51
N SER A 209 20.52 9.47 36.76
CA SER A 209 21.17 10.79 36.66
C SER A 209 20.70 11.79 37.72
N LYS A 210 19.93 11.36 38.73
CA LYS A 210 19.23 12.26 39.67
C LYS A 210 20.17 13.16 40.47
N GLU A 211 21.29 12.63 40.95
CA GLU A 211 22.27 13.41 41.74
C GLU A 211 22.91 14.51 40.90
N GLU A 212 23.34 14.17 39.67
CA GLU A 212 23.92 15.13 38.73
C GLU A 212 22.92 16.24 38.36
N ILE A 213 21.66 15.87 38.12
CA ILE A 213 20.56 16.83 37.90
C ILE A 213 20.39 17.76 39.10
N GLY A 214 20.49 17.23 40.32
CA GLY A 214 20.42 17.99 41.57
C GLY A 214 21.50 19.07 41.64
N VAL A 215 22.76 18.70 41.39
CA VAL A 215 23.89 19.64 41.35
C VAL A 215 23.69 20.69 40.26
N MET A 216 23.25 20.29 39.05
CA MET A 216 22.99 21.23 37.96
C MET A 216 21.91 22.26 38.31
N ARG A 217 20.86 21.86 39.05
CA ARG A 217 19.80 22.78 39.50
C ARG A 217 20.34 23.78 40.53
N LEU A 218 21.18 23.35 41.47
CA LEU A 218 21.75 24.20 42.51
C LEU A 218 22.65 25.31 41.94
N VAL A 219 23.35 25.04 40.84
CA VAL A 219 24.19 26.03 40.15
C VAL A 219 23.43 26.86 39.10
N GLY A 220 22.09 26.78 39.07
CA GLY A 220 21.25 27.62 38.21
C GLY A 220 21.19 27.18 36.73
N ALA A 221 21.40 25.91 36.41
CA ALA A 221 21.29 25.44 35.03
C ALA A 221 19.87 25.63 34.45
N SER A 222 19.81 26.06 33.19
CA SER A 222 18.54 26.27 32.48
C SER A 222 17.78 24.96 32.23
N LYS A 223 16.44 25.03 32.13
CA LYS A 223 15.57 23.86 31.88
C LYS A 223 15.98 23.07 30.63
N ILE A 224 16.43 23.75 29.57
CA ILE A 224 16.90 23.09 28.34
C ILE A 224 18.18 22.30 28.57
N ARG A 225 19.09 22.78 29.44
CA ARG A 225 20.36 22.10 29.75
C ARG A 225 20.12 20.80 30.54
N VAL A 226 19.10 20.78 31.39
CA VAL A 226 18.73 19.58 32.16
C VAL A 226 17.87 18.60 31.32
N ARG A 227 16.96 19.10 30.48
CA ARG A 227 16.03 18.26 29.68
C ARG A 227 16.62 17.76 28.37
N GLY A 228 17.48 18.57 27.74
CA GLY A 228 18.02 18.33 26.41
C GLY A 228 18.65 16.95 26.23
N PRO A 229 19.52 16.48 27.16
CA PRO A 229 20.17 15.18 27.02
C PRO A 229 19.18 14.03 26.86
N PHE A 230 18.09 14.03 27.63
CA PHE A 230 17.05 13.00 27.57
C PHE A 230 16.19 13.07 26.29
N MET A 231 15.96 14.29 25.77
CA MET A 231 15.31 14.45 24.46
C MET A 231 16.17 13.88 23.33
N VAL A 232 17.49 14.13 23.37
CA VAL A 232 18.43 13.57 22.41
C VAL A 232 18.52 12.06 22.56
N GLU A 233 18.52 11.53 23.79
CA GLU A 233 18.51 10.09 24.04
C GLU A 233 17.28 9.42 23.39
N GLY A 234 16.10 10.04 23.52
CA GLY A 234 14.89 9.64 22.80
C GLY A 234 15.08 9.58 21.28
N ALA A 235 15.64 10.63 20.69
CA ALA A 235 15.92 10.66 19.25
C ALA A 235 16.95 9.60 18.82
N ILE A 236 17.98 9.34 19.65
CA ILE A 236 18.98 8.30 19.41
C ILE A 236 18.32 6.91 19.33
N TYR A 237 17.36 6.60 20.21
CA TYR A 237 16.60 5.34 20.13
C TYR A 237 15.94 5.17 18.76
N GLY A 238 15.28 6.22 18.26
CA GLY A 238 14.64 6.22 16.95
C GLY A 238 15.62 6.06 15.78
N ILE A 239 16.75 6.77 15.83
CA ILE A 239 17.78 6.72 14.78
C ILE A 239 18.42 5.32 14.71
N ILE A 240 18.82 4.77 15.86
CA ILE A 240 19.44 3.44 15.90
C ILE A 240 18.43 2.39 15.44
N ALA A 241 17.19 2.45 15.92
CA ALA A 241 16.15 1.52 15.49
C ALA A 241 15.91 1.59 13.97
N THR A 242 15.92 2.80 13.38
CA THR A 242 15.81 2.98 11.93
C THR A 242 16.95 2.28 11.18
N ILE A 243 18.19 2.49 11.61
CA ILE A 243 19.35 1.84 11.00
C ILE A 243 19.21 0.32 11.09
N VAL A 244 18.86 -0.20 12.27
CA VAL A 244 18.67 -1.65 12.48
C VAL A 244 17.56 -2.19 11.58
N THR A 245 16.42 -1.50 11.47
CA THR A 245 15.33 -1.88 10.57
C THR A 245 15.79 -1.93 9.11
N LEU A 246 16.51 -0.92 8.62
CA LEU A 246 17.03 -0.91 7.25
C LEU A 246 18.00 -2.07 7.00
N VAL A 247 18.91 -2.34 7.94
CA VAL A 247 19.86 -3.46 7.84
C VAL A 247 19.15 -4.81 7.85
N ILE A 248 18.08 -4.99 8.63
CA ILE A 248 17.28 -6.22 8.63
C ILE A 248 16.52 -6.40 7.32
N PHE A 249 15.92 -5.33 6.80
CA PHE A 249 15.08 -5.40 5.60
C PHE A 249 15.89 -5.57 4.31
N TRP A 250 17.15 -5.14 4.28
CA TRP A 250 18.00 -5.32 3.09
C TRP A 250 18.16 -6.80 2.66
N PRO A 251 18.68 -7.73 3.49
CA PRO A 251 18.79 -9.14 3.13
C PRO A 251 17.41 -9.83 3.06
N MET A 252 16.44 -9.40 3.87
CA MET A 252 15.09 -9.98 3.86
C MET A 252 14.38 -9.70 2.52
N THR A 253 14.45 -8.48 2.01
CA THR A 253 13.86 -8.12 0.71
C THR A 253 14.60 -8.80 -0.44
N ALA A 254 15.93 -8.94 -0.36
CA ALA A 254 16.71 -9.70 -1.34
C ALA A 254 16.32 -11.18 -1.40
N TYR A 255 16.09 -11.82 -0.25
CA TYR A 255 15.61 -13.21 -0.18
C TYR A 255 14.21 -13.34 -0.77
N LEU A 256 13.29 -12.45 -0.39
CA LEU A 256 11.92 -12.45 -0.92
C LEU A 256 11.89 -12.16 -2.43
N GLY A 257 12.70 -11.23 -2.92
CA GLY A 257 12.82 -10.92 -4.34
C GLY A 257 13.32 -12.10 -5.17
N ARG A 258 14.26 -12.89 -4.64
CA ARG A 258 14.72 -14.10 -5.35
C ARG A 258 13.69 -15.23 -5.37
N ASN A 259 12.99 -15.44 -4.26
CA ASN A 259 12.19 -16.65 -4.06
C ASN A 259 10.69 -16.45 -4.33
N MET A 260 10.17 -15.23 -4.25
CA MET A 260 8.73 -14.96 -4.26
C MET A 260 8.26 -14.06 -5.41
N THR A 261 9.15 -13.56 -6.29
CA THR A 261 8.75 -12.69 -7.41
C THR A 261 7.69 -13.34 -8.31
N ASN A 262 7.83 -14.62 -8.65
CA ASN A 262 6.85 -15.32 -9.49
C ASN A 262 5.47 -15.45 -8.83
N PHE A 263 5.44 -15.54 -7.49
CA PHE A 263 4.19 -15.66 -6.72
C PHE A 263 3.54 -14.30 -6.49
N LEU A 264 4.33 -13.27 -6.17
CA LEU A 264 3.86 -11.94 -5.81
C LEU A 264 3.67 -11.01 -7.01
N GLY A 265 4.17 -11.41 -8.19
CA GLY A 265 4.17 -10.59 -9.41
C GLY A 265 5.15 -9.42 -9.39
N LEU A 266 5.61 -9.01 -8.20
CA LEU A 266 6.52 -7.90 -7.96
C LEU A 266 7.81 -8.38 -7.29
N ASN A 267 8.96 -7.94 -7.81
CA ASN A 267 10.23 -8.11 -7.13
C ASN A 267 10.35 -7.11 -5.97
N ILE A 268 10.17 -7.61 -4.74
CA ILE A 268 10.22 -6.79 -3.52
C ILE A 268 11.58 -6.10 -3.36
N TYR A 269 12.67 -6.75 -3.78
CA TYR A 269 14.01 -6.17 -3.66
C TYR A 269 14.15 -4.93 -4.55
N ASP A 270 13.75 -5.03 -5.81
CA ASP A 270 13.83 -3.92 -6.77
C ASP A 270 12.94 -2.76 -6.32
N TYR A 271 11.74 -3.06 -5.81
CA TYR A 271 10.86 -2.04 -5.22
C TYR A 271 11.48 -1.37 -3.99
N TYR A 272 12.09 -2.16 -3.09
CA TYR A 272 12.71 -1.64 -1.88
C TYR A 272 13.92 -0.74 -2.19
N VAL A 273 14.78 -1.15 -3.13
CA VAL A 273 15.96 -0.38 -3.53
C VAL A 273 15.57 0.90 -4.27
N SER A 274 14.61 0.83 -5.20
CA SER A 274 14.13 2.01 -5.94
C SER A 274 13.46 3.04 -5.03
N ASN A 275 12.76 2.59 -3.98
CA ASN A 275 12.09 3.46 -3.02
C ASN A 275 12.87 3.64 -1.70
N LEU A 276 14.15 3.27 -1.67
CA LEU A 276 14.93 3.20 -0.44
C LEU A 276 15.00 4.53 0.29
N ILE A 277 15.16 5.64 -0.44
CA ILE A 277 15.24 6.98 0.14
C ILE A 277 13.90 7.36 0.78
N GLN A 278 12.79 7.15 0.08
CA GLN A 278 11.45 7.45 0.60
C GLN A 278 11.13 6.61 1.84
N ILE A 279 11.38 5.30 1.77
CA ILE A 279 11.17 4.36 2.88
C ILE A 279 12.05 4.78 4.07
N SER A 280 13.33 5.07 3.85
CA SER A 280 14.27 5.50 4.91
C SER A 280 13.81 6.78 5.60
N ILE A 281 13.33 7.77 4.84
CA ILE A 281 12.82 9.03 5.40
C ILE A 281 11.59 8.78 6.26
N ILE A 282 10.63 7.98 5.78
CA ILE A 282 9.41 7.64 6.53
C ILE A 282 9.78 6.96 7.85
N ILE A 283 10.62 5.93 7.80
CA ILE A 283 11.03 5.17 8.99
C ILE A 283 11.81 6.06 9.97
N LEU A 284 12.74 6.88 9.47
CA LEU A 284 13.54 7.79 10.29
C LEU A 284 12.65 8.81 11.02
N LEU A 285 11.73 9.45 10.29
CA LEU A 285 10.80 10.41 10.87
C LEU A 285 9.90 9.74 11.91
N SER A 286 9.32 8.58 11.58
CA SER A 286 8.52 7.80 12.54
C SER A 286 9.31 7.42 13.78
N GLY A 287 10.53 6.91 13.64
CA GLY A 287 11.38 6.49 14.75
C GLY A 287 11.77 7.65 15.66
N VAL A 288 12.24 8.75 15.07
CA VAL A 288 12.62 9.96 15.82
C VAL A 288 11.40 10.56 16.53
N LEU A 289 10.25 10.66 15.85
CA LEU A 289 9.02 11.17 16.46
C LEU A 289 8.59 10.30 17.64
N LEU A 290 8.58 8.98 17.50
CA LEU A 290 8.25 8.05 18.59
C LEU A 290 9.19 8.24 19.78
N GLY A 291 10.50 8.30 19.54
CA GLY A 291 11.50 8.50 20.58
C GLY A 291 11.37 9.85 21.29
N MET A 292 11.16 10.92 20.52
CA MET A 292 10.98 12.28 21.05
C MET A 292 9.68 12.43 21.85
N ILE A 293 8.55 11.91 21.36
CA ILE A 293 7.27 11.94 22.06
C ILE A 293 7.37 11.21 23.40
N SER A 294 7.97 10.00 23.38
CA SER A 294 8.17 9.19 24.59
C SER A 294 9.03 9.92 25.62
N SER A 295 10.13 10.51 25.16
CA SER A 295 11.03 11.31 26.00
C SER A 295 10.34 12.53 26.60
N PHE A 296 9.59 13.26 25.77
CA PHE A 296 8.85 14.44 26.21
C PHE A 296 7.86 14.12 27.33
N ILE A 297 7.10 13.02 27.20
CA ILE A 297 6.14 12.55 28.21
C ILE A 297 6.88 12.18 29.51
N ALA A 298 8.00 11.46 29.43
CA ALA A 298 8.79 11.06 30.59
C ALA A 298 9.36 12.27 31.35
N ILE A 299 9.99 13.19 30.61
CA ILE A 299 10.57 14.42 31.16
C ILE A 299 9.49 15.27 31.85
N ARG A 300 8.33 15.46 31.20
CA ARG A 300 7.25 16.28 31.77
C ARG A 300 6.74 15.71 33.09
N LYS A 301 6.75 14.39 33.26
CA LYS A 301 6.25 13.72 34.46
C LYS A 301 7.27 13.65 35.60
N TYR A 302 8.54 13.38 35.29
CA TYR A 302 9.57 13.05 36.29
C TYR A 302 10.61 14.14 36.53
N LEU A 303 10.76 15.09 35.61
CA LEU A 303 11.74 16.17 35.75
C LEU A 303 11.09 17.52 36.10
N ASN A 304 9.76 17.64 36.05
CA ASN A 304 9.07 18.90 36.40
C ASN A 304 8.60 18.98 37.86
N LYS A 305 8.97 17.99 38.67
CA LYS A 305 8.90 18.05 40.13
C LYS A 305 10.29 18.36 40.68
#